data_AF-A0A819R2Q6-F1
#
_entry.id   AF-A0A819R2Q6-F1
#
_cell.length_a   1.000
_cell.length_b   1.000
_cell.length_c   1.000
_cell.angle_alpha   90.00
_cell.angle_beta   90.00
_cell.angle_gamma   90.00
#
_symmetry.space_group_name_H-M   'P 1'
#
loop_
_entity.id
_entity.type
_entity.pdbx_description
1 polymer ?
#
loop_
_entity_poly.entity_id
_entity_poly.type
_entity_poly.pdbx_seq_one_letter_code
_entity_poly.pdbx_strand_id
1 'polypeptide(L)'
;MHGRGTYYFANGDKYTGDWVDDKWTGEGVFIRAGGDKYEGQYKDGKQHGRGTCYFANGDKYTGDWVDDKRTGEGVFIWADGDKYEGKFKDGKQHGIGKMQYSNGNIKQGLWYGGVFLSFLQR
;
A
#
# COMPACT_ATOMS: atom_id res chain seq x y z
N MET A 1 17.07 -20.17 -2.74
CA MET A 1 16.14 -20.48 -1.64
C MET A 1 14.78 -20.84 -2.24
N HIS A 2 14.17 -21.92 -1.77
CA HIS A 2 12.81 -22.33 -2.15
C HIS A 2 11.99 -22.67 -0.90
N GLY A 3 10.69 -22.37 -0.93
CA GLY A 3 9.77 -22.63 0.19
C GLY A 3 9.62 -21.43 1.11
N ARG A 4 9.03 -21.63 2.29
CA ARG A 4 8.75 -20.54 3.24
C ARG A 4 9.92 -20.38 4.22
N GLY A 5 10.37 -19.15 4.42
CA GLY A 5 11.52 -18.86 5.28
C GLY A 5 11.57 -17.43 5.80
N THR A 6 12.46 -17.19 6.76
CA THR A 6 12.77 -15.86 7.27
C THR A 6 14.20 -15.49 6.90
N TYR A 7 14.38 -14.30 6.36
CA TYR A 7 15.67 -13.72 6.04
C TYR A 7 15.88 -12.42 6.83
N TYR A 8 17.05 -12.28 7.43
CA TYR A 8 17.48 -11.09 8.16
C TYR A 8 18.55 -10.39 7.33
N PHE A 9 18.28 -9.14 6.96
CA PHE A 9 19.19 -8.34 6.16
C PHE A 9 20.23 -7.67 7.08
N ALA A 10 21.42 -7.39 6.55
CA ALA A 10 22.50 -6.75 7.32
C ALA A 10 22.14 -5.35 7.82
N ASN A 11 21.20 -4.66 7.16
CA ASN A 11 20.69 -3.35 7.55
C ASN A 11 19.61 -3.42 8.66
N GLY A 12 19.27 -4.61 9.14
CA GLY A 12 18.24 -4.84 10.16
C GLY A 12 16.83 -5.08 9.61
N ASP A 13 16.63 -5.02 8.29
CA ASP A 13 15.35 -5.41 7.70
C ASP A 13 15.10 -6.91 7.90
N LYS A 14 13.83 -7.31 7.83
CA LYS A 14 13.40 -8.69 7.98
C LYS A 14 12.32 -9.02 6.96
N TYR A 15 12.50 -10.13 6.25
CA TYR A 15 11.42 -10.74 5.47
C TYR A 15 11.04 -12.11 6.02
N THR A 16 9.74 -12.41 6.05
CA THR A 16 9.20 -13.75 6.31
C THR A 16 8.13 -14.06 5.27
N GLY A 17 8.32 -15.09 4.43
CA GLY A 17 7.37 -15.41 3.37
C GLY A 17 7.88 -16.49 2.42
N ASP A 18 7.25 -16.58 1.24
CA ASP A 18 7.55 -17.59 0.24
C ASP A 18 8.74 -17.20 -0.65
N TRP A 19 9.56 -18.18 -1.02
CA TRP A 19 10.76 -18.01 -1.84
C TRP A 19 10.75 -18.97 -3.01
N VAL A 20 11.19 -18.48 -4.18
CA VAL A 20 11.50 -19.27 -5.37
C VAL A 20 12.76 -18.69 -6.02
N ASP A 21 13.77 -19.51 -6.30
CA ASP A 21 15.01 -19.09 -6.96
C ASP A 21 15.68 -17.86 -6.30
N ASP A 22 15.74 -17.85 -4.96
CA ASP A 22 16.28 -16.75 -4.14
C ASP A 22 15.50 -15.42 -4.24
N LYS A 23 14.32 -15.45 -4.87
CA LYS A 23 13.38 -14.34 -4.88
C LYS A 23 12.19 -14.64 -3.99
N TRP A 24 12.00 -13.80 -2.99
CA TRP A 24 10.74 -13.59 -2.33
C TRP A 24 9.60 -13.31 -3.33
N THR A 25 8.54 -14.11 -3.21
CA THR A 25 7.37 -14.16 -4.08
C THR A 25 6.17 -14.62 -3.24
N GLY A 26 4.96 -14.67 -3.80
CA GLY A 26 3.80 -15.19 -3.07
C GLY A 26 3.44 -14.31 -1.86
N GLU A 27 3.02 -14.90 -0.74
CA GLU A 27 2.63 -14.14 0.44
C GLU A 27 3.82 -13.91 1.38
N GLY A 28 3.96 -12.70 1.90
CA GLY A 28 5.04 -12.40 2.83
C GLY A 28 4.84 -11.15 3.67
N VAL A 29 5.69 -11.03 4.68
CA VAL A 29 5.78 -9.90 5.58
C VAL A 29 7.19 -9.34 5.52
N PHE A 30 7.32 -8.08 5.15
CA PHE A 30 8.58 -7.34 5.22
C PHE A 30 8.49 -6.27 6.30
N ILE A 31 9.48 -6.22 7.17
CA ILE A 31 9.61 -5.24 8.24
C ILE A 31 10.93 -4.51 8.00
N ARG A 32 10.85 -3.20 7.77
CA ARG A 32 12.02 -2.34 7.67
C ARG A 32 12.54 -2.04 9.07
N ALA A 33 13.86 -1.93 9.21
CA ALA A 33 14.48 -1.45 10.45
C ALA A 33 13.95 -0.06 10.85
N GLY A 34 13.56 0.76 9.86
CA GLY A 34 12.94 2.07 10.05
C GLY A 34 11.47 2.05 10.54
N GLY A 35 10.86 0.87 10.71
CA GLY A 35 9.51 0.72 11.27
C GLY A 35 8.40 0.47 10.26
N ASP A 36 8.61 0.76 8.98
CA ASP A 36 7.63 0.42 7.93
C ASP A 36 7.45 -1.09 7.85
N LYS A 37 6.22 -1.53 7.62
CA LYS A 37 5.87 -2.95 7.46
C LYS A 37 4.95 -3.13 6.26
N TYR A 38 5.21 -4.15 5.46
CA TYR A 38 4.31 -4.59 4.41
C TYR A 38 3.89 -6.03 4.65
N GLU A 39 2.60 -6.31 4.52
CA GLU A 39 2.00 -7.63 4.54
C GLU A 39 1.21 -7.85 3.26
N GLY A 40 1.55 -8.88 2.50
CA GLY A 40 0.79 -9.25 1.30
C GLY A 40 1.66 -9.87 0.24
N GLN A 41 1.23 -9.67 -1.00
CA GLN A 41 1.77 -10.38 -2.14
C GLN A 41 3.08 -9.76 -2.67
N TYR A 42 3.98 -10.64 -3.09
CA TYR A 42 5.25 -10.31 -3.72
C TYR A 42 5.37 -11.02 -5.07
N LYS A 43 6.07 -10.35 -5.99
CA LYS A 43 6.51 -10.93 -7.26
C LYS A 43 7.90 -10.43 -7.57
N ASP A 44 8.84 -11.35 -7.77
CA ASP A 44 10.25 -11.03 -8.05
C ASP A 44 10.87 -10.04 -7.03
N GLY A 45 10.49 -10.17 -5.76
CA GLY A 45 10.96 -9.31 -4.68
C GLY A 45 10.34 -7.92 -4.60
N LYS A 46 9.30 -7.65 -5.39
CA LYS A 46 8.53 -6.40 -5.34
C LYS A 46 7.14 -6.64 -4.78
N GLN A 47 6.58 -5.66 -4.09
CA GLN A 47 5.19 -5.68 -3.66
C GLN A 47 4.30 -5.72 -4.90
N HIS A 48 3.35 -6.64 -4.91
CA HIS A 48 2.49 -6.91 -6.06
C HIS A 48 1.13 -7.42 -5.56
N GLY A 49 0.08 -7.40 -6.39
CA GLY A 49 -1.22 -7.95 -6.02
C GLY A 49 -1.88 -7.20 -4.86
N ARG A 50 -2.46 -7.90 -3.88
CA ARG A 50 -3.10 -7.27 -2.70
C ARG A 50 -2.13 -7.23 -1.52
N GLY A 51 -2.11 -6.11 -0.82
CA GLY A 51 -1.32 -5.98 0.40
C GLY A 51 -1.65 -4.75 1.24
N THR A 52 -1.16 -4.78 2.48
CA THR A 52 -1.26 -3.70 3.45
C THR A 52 0.13 -3.21 3.83
N CYS A 53 0.37 -1.91 3.65
CA CYS A 53 1.54 -1.23 4.18
C CYS A 53 1.15 -0.42 5.41
N TYR A 54 1.90 -0.62 6.49
CA TYR A 54 1.88 0.17 7.72
C TYR A 54 3.15 1.01 7.72
N PHE A 55 3.00 2.32 7.73
CA PHE A 55 4.13 3.24 7.70
C PHE A 55 4.55 3.59 9.13
N ALA A 56 5.84 3.83 9.34
CA ALA A 56 6.38 4.20 10.64
C ALA A 56 5.79 5.50 11.20
N ASN A 57 5.30 6.39 10.33
CA ASN A 57 4.62 7.62 10.71
C ASN A 57 3.17 7.41 11.19
N GLY A 58 2.65 6.17 11.16
CA GLY A 58 1.28 5.83 11.54
C GLY A 58 0.29 5.75 10.38
N ASP A 59 0.69 6.14 9.17
CA ASP A 59 -0.15 5.99 7.98
C ASP A 59 -0.36 4.49 7.67
N LYS A 60 -1.44 4.19 6.95
CA LYS A 60 -1.76 2.83 6.50
C LYS A 60 -2.33 2.87 5.10
N TYR A 61 -1.86 1.97 4.24
CA TYR A 61 -2.50 1.69 2.95
C TYR A 61 -2.89 0.22 2.86
N THR A 62 -4.10 -0.07 2.40
CA THR A 62 -4.54 -1.42 2.02
C THR A 62 -5.12 -1.35 0.61
N GLY A 63 -4.58 -2.09 -0.34
CA GLY A 63 -5.05 -2.02 -1.73
C GLY A 63 -4.24 -2.84 -2.71
N ASP A 64 -4.37 -2.48 -3.99
CA ASP A 64 -3.63 -3.10 -5.08
C ASP A 64 -2.22 -2.51 -5.23
N TRP A 65 -1.28 -3.39 -5.58
CA TRP A 65 0.13 -3.08 -5.77
C TRP A 65 0.62 -3.66 -7.09
N VAL A 66 1.45 -2.89 -7.80
CA VAL A 66 2.22 -3.36 -8.95
C VAL A 66 3.61 -2.75 -8.84
N ASP A 67 4.62 -3.61 -8.73
CA ASP A 67 6.04 -3.24 -8.72
C ASP A 67 6.34 -2.12 -7.72
N ASP A 68 5.97 -2.34 -6.45
CA ASP A 68 6.15 -1.42 -5.32
C ASP A 68 5.30 -0.15 -5.36
N LYS A 69 4.39 -0.04 -6.34
CA LYS A 69 3.47 1.10 -6.47
C LYS A 69 2.04 0.72 -6.13
N ARG A 70 1.42 1.53 -5.28
CA ARG A 70 -0.02 1.52 -5.05
C ARG A 70 -0.74 1.85 -6.35
N THR A 71 -1.69 1.01 -6.72
CA THR A 71 -2.49 1.13 -7.94
C THR A 71 -3.91 0.62 -7.69
N GLY A 72 -4.73 0.50 -8.73
CA GLY A 72 -6.07 -0.09 -8.66
C GLY A 72 -6.94 0.54 -7.58
N GLU A 73 -7.68 -0.28 -6.83
CA GLU A 73 -8.53 0.15 -5.72
C GLU A 73 -7.80 0.01 -4.38
N GLY A 74 -7.90 1.03 -3.54
CA GLY A 74 -7.30 0.99 -2.22
C GLY A 74 -7.92 1.95 -1.21
N VAL A 75 -7.48 1.77 0.02
CA VAL A 75 -7.80 2.63 1.16
C VAL A 75 -6.49 3.14 1.73
N PHE A 76 -6.36 4.46 1.84
CA PHE A 76 -5.28 5.11 2.58
C PHE A 76 -5.88 5.78 3.81
N ILE A 77 -5.33 5.48 4.98
CA ILE A 77 -5.65 6.13 6.25
C ILE A 77 -4.40 6.86 6.69
N TRP A 78 -4.50 8.16 6.87
CA TRP A 78 -3.41 8.96 7.42
C TRP A 78 -3.42 8.88 8.95
N ALA A 79 -2.25 9.11 9.55
CA ALA A 79 -2.07 9.10 11.00
C ALA A 79 -2.94 10.14 11.73
N ASP A 80 -3.34 11.22 11.04
CA ASP A 80 -4.24 12.25 11.55
C ASP A 80 -5.73 11.84 11.54
N GLY A 81 -6.05 10.65 11.01
CA GLY A 81 -7.40 10.11 10.92
C GLY A 81 -8.12 10.41 9.60
N ASP A 82 -7.51 11.16 8.69
CA ASP A 82 -8.04 11.29 7.33
C ASP A 82 -8.08 9.91 6.65
N LYS A 83 -9.05 9.69 5.75
CA LYS A 83 -9.22 8.45 5.00
C LYS A 83 -9.60 8.73 3.55
N TYR A 84 -8.86 8.14 2.62
CA TYR A 84 -9.22 8.07 1.21
C TYR A 84 -9.56 6.64 0.82
N GLU A 85 -10.65 6.47 0.09
CA GLU A 85 -11.09 5.20 -0.49
C GLU A 85 -11.43 5.40 -1.96
N GLY A 86 -10.77 4.66 -2.84
CA GLY A 86 -10.97 4.74 -4.28
C GLY A 86 -9.73 4.36 -5.08
N LYS A 87 -9.67 4.86 -6.31
CA LYS A 87 -8.59 4.45 -7.23
C LYS A 87 -7.26 5.13 -6.94
N PHE A 88 -6.18 4.41 -7.24
CA PHE A 88 -4.79 4.86 -7.18
C PHE A 88 -4.08 4.61 -8.51
N LYS A 89 -3.16 5.50 -8.85
CA LYS A 89 -2.23 5.33 -9.97
C LYS A 89 -0.86 5.91 -9.58
N ASP A 90 0.18 5.09 -9.72
CA ASP A 90 1.56 5.46 -9.36
C ASP A 90 1.68 6.08 -7.95
N GLY A 91 1.01 5.49 -6.97
CA GLY A 91 1.06 5.96 -5.59
C GLY A 91 0.13 7.13 -5.25
N LYS A 92 -0.62 7.68 -6.20
CA LYS A 92 -1.48 8.86 -5.99
C LYS A 92 -2.95 8.54 -6.18
N GLN A 93 -3.82 9.26 -5.48
CA GLN A 93 -5.27 9.22 -5.69
C GLN A 93 -5.60 9.55 -7.15
N HIS A 94 -6.47 8.76 -7.74
CA HIS A 94 -6.84 8.86 -9.15
C HIS A 94 -8.28 8.39 -9.34
N GLY A 95 -8.95 8.78 -10.43
CA GLY A 95 -10.29 8.29 -10.75
C GLY A 95 -11.34 8.66 -9.71
N ILE A 96 -12.38 7.84 -9.58
CA ILE A 96 -13.43 8.07 -8.58
C ILE A 96 -12.92 7.67 -7.20
N GLY A 97 -13.14 8.54 -6.22
CA GLY A 97 -12.78 8.28 -4.83
C GLY A 97 -13.51 9.17 -3.84
N LYS A 98 -13.46 8.76 -2.57
CA LYS A 98 -14.06 9.42 -1.43
C LYS A 98 -12.98 9.73 -0.39
N MET A 99 -12.74 11.01 -0.14
CA MET A 99 -11.95 11.50 0.97
C MET A 99 -12.86 11.84 2.14
N GLN A 100 -12.57 11.31 3.31
CA GLN A 100 -13.21 11.60 4.59
C GLN A 100 -12.12 12.23 5.48
N TYR A 101 -12.34 13.47 5.89
CA TYR A 101 -11.41 14.18 6.75
C TYR A 101 -11.74 13.86 8.22
N SER A 102 -10.74 13.90 9.09
CA SER A 102 -10.87 13.70 10.54
C SER A 102 -11.87 14.67 11.19
N ASN A 103 -12.07 15.85 10.61
CA ASN A 103 -13.09 16.83 11.02
C ASN A 103 -14.53 16.48 10.57
N GLY A 104 -14.74 15.34 9.92
CA GLY A 104 -16.04 14.87 9.43
C GLY A 104 -16.43 15.35 8.03
N ASN A 105 -15.67 16.26 7.42
CA ASN A 105 -15.93 16.69 6.04
C ASN A 105 -15.69 15.56 5.04
N ILE A 106 -16.46 15.54 3.95
CA ILE A 106 -16.36 14.52 2.91
C ILE A 106 -16.25 15.18 1.54
N LYS A 107 -15.30 14.71 0.72
CA LYS A 107 -15.22 15.01 -0.72
C LYS A 107 -15.29 13.71 -1.51
N GLN A 108 -16.32 13.59 -2.35
CA GLN A 108 -16.52 12.44 -3.22
C GLN A 108 -16.62 12.91 -4.67
N GLY A 109 -15.79 12.33 -5.54
CA GLY A 109 -15.72 12.75 -6.93
C GLY A 109 -14.48 12.24 -7.65
N LEU A 110 -14.08 12.98 -8.68
CA LEU A 110 -12.94 12.66 -9.53
C LEU A 110 -11.65 13.22 -8.97
N TRP A 111 -10.61 12.39 -8.93
CA TRP A 111 -9.26 12.70 -8.49
C TRP A 111 -8.26 12.47 -9.63
N TYR A 112 -7.23 13.29 -9.72
CA TYR A 112 -6.14 13.10 -10.67
C TYR A 112 -4.80 13.51 -10.05
N GLY A 113 -3.92 12.51 -9.86
CA GLY A 113 -2.58 12.77 -9.35
C GLY A 113 -2.57 13.35 -7.94
N GLY A 114 -3.52 12.94 -7.09
CA GLY A 114 -3.67 13.43 -5.73
C GLY A 114 -4.52 14.70 -5.58
N VAL A 115 -4.99 15.29 -6.70
CA VAL A 115 -5.79 16.51 -6.69
C VAL A 115 -7.27 16.17 -6.95
N PHE A 116 -8.17 16.73 -6.13
CA PHE A 116 -9.60 16.67 -6.38
C PHE A 116 -9.99 17.60 -7.54
N LEU A 117 -10.67 17.06 -8.56
CA LEU A 117 -11.06 17.81 -9.75
C LEU A 117 -12.52 18.27 -9.71
N SER A 118 -13.45 17.35 -9.49
CA SER A 118 -14.89 17.65 -9.52
C SER A 118 -15.68 16.68 -8.67
N PHE A 119 -16.83 17.13 -8.17
CA PHE A 119 -17.80 16.24 -7.53
C PHE A 119 -18.39 15.26 -8.55
N LEU A 120 -18.81 14.09 -8.07
CA LEU A 120 -19.60 13.17 -8.87
C LEU A 120 -20.95 13.84 -9.16
N GLN A 121 -21.27 14.07 -10.44
CA GLN A 121 -22.61 14.52 -10.83
C GLN A 121 -23.59 13.35 -10.57
N ARG A 122 -24.74 13.67 -9.98
CA ARG A 122 -25.85 12.72 -9.82
C ARG A 122 -26.58 12.52 -11.13
#